data_AF-A0A7C7ND52-F1
#
_entry.id   AF-A0A7C7ND52-F1
#
_cell.length_a   1.000
_cell.length_b   1.000
_cell.length_c   1.000
_cell.angle_alpha   90.00
_cell.angle_beta   90.00
_cell.angle_gamma   90.00
#
_symmetry.space_group_name_H-M   'P 1'
#
loop_
_entity.id
_entity.type
_entity.pdbx_description
1 polymer ?
#
loop_
_entity_poly.entity_id
_entity_poly.type
_entity_poly.pdbx_seq_one_letter_code
_entity_poly.pdbx_strand_id
1 'polypeptide(L)' 'MENNLMQIIEAALLSASRPLSVEEIQKLFSEGDVPTKEEIRDTLDEIESLCSTRGVELKRVSSGFRMQVKQSF' A
#
# COMPACT_ATOMS: atom_id res chain seq x y z
N MET A 1 8.25 17.58 2.12
CA MET A 1 6.86 17.23 1.73
C MET A 1 6.91 15.80 1.19
N GLU A 2 7.39 14.85 2.00
CA GLU A 2 7.68 13.46 1.59
C GLU A 2 6.67 12.45 2.15
N ASN A 3 5.72 12.89 2.99
CA ASN A 3 4.75 12.00 3.65
C ASN A 3 3.47 11.72 2.83
N ASN A 4 3.32 12.21 1.60
CA ASN A 4 2.04 12.09 0.88
C ASN A 4 1.84 10.69 0.26
N LEU A 5 2.89 10.13 -0.36
CA LEU A 5 2.79 8.87 -1.10
C LEU A 5 2.38 7.70 -0.19
N MET A 6 3.10 7.49 0.91
CA MET A 6 2.79 6.44 1.88
C MET A 6 1.38 6.59 2.46
N GLN A 7 0.99 7.81 2.85
CA GLN A 7 -0.32 8.06 3.46
C GLN A 7 -1.46 7.73 2.48
N ILE A 8 -1.31 8.11 1.20
CA ILE A 8 -2.29 7.76 0.16
C ILE A 8 -2.37 6.25 -0.03
N ILE A 9 -1.22 5.57 -0.18
CA ILE A 9 -1.17 4.12 -0.40
C ILE A 9 -1.77 3.37 0.80
N GLU A 10 -1.39 3.74 2.01
CA GLU A 10 -1.90 3.13 3.25
C GLU A 10 -3.42 3.32 3.36
N ALA A 11 -3.93 4.55 3.15
CA ALA A 11 -5.36 4.83 3.18
C ALA A 11 -6.14 4.06 2.10
N ALA A 12 -5.59 3.94 0.89
CA ALA A 12 -6.19 3.18 -0.19
C ALA A 12 -6.29 1.68 0.16
N LEU A 13 -5.21 1.10 0.69
CA LEU A 13 -5.20 -0.32 1.06
C LEU A 13 -6.07 -0.63 2.28
N LEU A 14 -6.19 0.31 3.22
CA LEU A 14 -7.08 0.18 4.39
C LEU A 14 -8.56 0.29 4.00
N SER A 15 -8.89 1.12 3.02
CA SER A 15 -10.28 1.32 2.56
C SER A 15 -10.72 0.27 1.53
N ALA A 16 -9.77 -0.33 0.79
CA ALA A 16 -10.07 -1.34 -0.20
C ALA A 16 -10.54 -2.65 0.43
N SER A 17 -11.72 -3.13 0.01
CA SER A 17 -12.25 -4.45 0.40
C SER A 17 -11.62 -5.62 -0.36
N ARG A 18 -10.62 -5.36 -1.21
CA ARG A 18 -9.94 -6.32 -2.09
C ARG A 18 -8.47 -5.94 -2.27
N PRO A 19 -7.61 -6.87 -2.71
CA PRO A 19 -6.26 -6.53 -3.12
C PRO A 19 -6.25 -5.47 -4.24
N LEU A 20 -5.28 -4.56 -4.16
CA LEU A 20 -4.97 -3.56 -5.19
C LEU A 20 -3.65 -3.92 -5.86
N SER A 21 -3.61 -3.88 -7.19
CA SER A 21 -2.34 -3.98 -7.93
C SER A 21 -1.55 -2.66 -7.89
N VAL A 22 -0.26 -2.72 -8.23
CA VAL A 22 0.57 -1.50 -8.36
C VAL A 22 -0.02 -0.53 -9.38
N GLU A 23 -0.56 -1.06 -10.49
CA GLU A 23 -1.23 -0.27 -11.52
C GLU A 23 -2.52 0.39 -11.01
N GLU A 24 -3.26 -0.25 -10.12
CA GLU A 24 -4.46 0.33 -9.52
C GLU A 24 -4.12 1.42 -8.52
N ILE A 25 -3.08 1.20 -7.70
CA ILE A 25 -2.54 2.21 -6.79
C ILE A 25 -2.05 3.43 -7.58
N GLN A 26 -1.33 3.21 -8.68
CA GLN A 26 -0.80 4.29 -9.52
C GLN A 26 -1.91 5.19 -10.11
N LYS A 27 -3.10 4.63 -10.38
CA LYS A 27 -4.26 5.38 -10.88
C LYS A 27 -4.92 6.29 -9.84
N LEU A 28 -4.53 6.21 -8.57
CA LEU A 28 -5.03 7.12 -7.52
C LEU A 28 -4.39 8.51 -7.60
N PHE A 29 -3.33 8.67 -8.38
CA PHE A 29 -2.56 9.90 -8.50
C PHE A 29 -2.91 10.64 -9.78
N SER A 30 -2.92 11.97 -9.70
CA SER A 30 -3.18 12.87 -10.84
C SER A 30 -1.96 12.99 -11.77
N GLU A 31 -2.18 13.31 -13.05
CA GLU A 31 -1.16 13.27 -14.13
C GLU A 31 0.14 14.04 -13.86
N GLY A 32 0.16 15.01 -12.94
CA GLY A 32 1.36 15.78 -12.58
C GLY A 32 2.24 15.16 -11.48
N ASP A 33 1.69 14.24 -10.68
CA ASP A 33 2.33 13.67 -9.48
C ASP A 33 2.23 12.14 -9.44
N VAL A 34 2.18 11.50 -10.62
CA VAL A 34 2.06 10.05 -10.71
C VAL A 34 3.38 9.39 -10.27
N PRO A 35 3.42 8.66 -9.15
CA PRO A 35 4.62 7.95 -8.73
C PRO A 35 4.93 6.84 -9.73
N THR A 36 6.21 6.54 -9.89
CA THR A 36 6.67 5.38 -10.64
C THR A 36 6.23 4.09 -9.95
N LYS A 37 6.18 3.00 -10.71
CA LYS A 37 5.87 1.68 -10.15
C LYS A 37 6.94 1.18 -9.18
N GLU A 38 8.15 1.73 -9.25
CA GLU A 38 9.24 1.42 -8.33
C GLU A 38 9.01 2.12 -6.99
N GLU A 39 8.75 3.43 -7.00
CA GLU A 39 8.40 4.19 -5.79
C GLU A 39 7.19 3.60 -5.05
N ILE A 40 6.16 3.13 -5.78
CA ILE A 40 5.02 2.44 -5.17
C ILE A 40 5.47 1.15 -4.48
N ARG A 41 6.34 0.35 -5.10
CA ARG A 41 6.83 -0.92 -4.52
C ARG A 41 7.69 -0.66 -3.29
N ASP A 42 8.59 0.31 -3.36
CA ASP A 42 9.44 0.69 -2.23
C ASP A 42 8.60 1.17 -1.05
N THR A 43 7.57 1.97 -1.33
CA THR A 43 6.62 2.43 -0.30
C THR A 43 5.81 1.27 0.29
N LEU A 44 5.40 0.29 -0.52
CA LEU A 44 4.70 -0.91 -0.03
C LEU A 44 5.60 -1.74 0.89
N ASP A 45 6.89 -1.89 0.55
CA ASP A 45 7.86 -2.60 1.37
C ASP A 45 8.11 -1.84 2.70
N GLU A 46 8.12 -0.51 2.67
CA GLU A 46 8.19 0.31 3.89
C GLU A 46 6.94 0.15 4.78
N ILE A 47 5.74 0.17 4.18
CA ILE A 47 4.48 -0.08 4.91
C ILE A 47 4.50 -1.48 5.56
N GLU A 48 4.98 -2.50 4.85
CA GLU A 48 5.11 -3.86 5.39
C GLU A 48 6.04 -3.89 6.62
N SER A 49 7.18 -3.21 6.54
CA SER A 49 8.12 -3.07 7.66
C SER A 49 7.49 -2.37 8.88
N LEU A 50 6.75 -1.28 8.65
CA LEU A 50 6.06 -0.52 9.69
C LEU A 50 4.91 -1.32 10.35
N CYS A 51 4.35 -2.30 9.65
CA CYS A 51 3.32 -3.19 10.21
C CYS A 51 3.87 -4.18 11.23
N SER A 52 5.19 -4.40 11.31
CA SER A 52 5.81 -5.36 12.23
C SER A 52 5.36 -5.20 13.69
N THR A 53 5.15 -3.96 14.16
CA THR A 53 4.74 -3.63 15.53
C THR A 53 3.25 -3.34 15.69
N ARG A 54 2.45 -3.44 14.61
CA ARG A 54 1.00 -3.12 14.59
C ARG A 54 0.14 -4.39 14.59
N GLY A 55 -1.16 -4.26 14.86
CA GLY A 55 -2.14 -5.36 14.80
C GLY A 55 -2.58 -5.76 13.37
N VAL A 56 -2.13 -5.00 12.37
CA VAL A 56 -2.39 -5.22 10.95
C VAL A 56 -1.11 -5.63 10.23
N GLU A 57 -1.25 -6.28 9.08
CA GLU A 57 -0.17 -6.63 8.15
C GLU A 57 -0.54 -6.24 6.73
N LEU A 58 0.49 -5.89 5.94
CA LEU A 58 0.37 -5.83 4.49
C LEU A 58 0.56 -7.24 3.93
N LYS A 59 -0.40 -7.75 3.16
CA LYS A 59 -0.32 -9.06 2.53
C LYS A 59 -0.15 -8.97 1.02
N ARG A 60 0.91 -9.60 0.52
CA ARG A 60 1.15 -9.82 -0.91
C ARG A 60 0.44 -11.10 -1.38
N VAL A 61 -0.39 -10.99 -2.41
CA VAL A 61 -1.11 -12.09 -3.05
C VAL A 61 -0.91 -12.04 -4.56
N SER A 62 -1.38 -13.06 -5.30
CA SER A 62 -1.22 -13.11 -6.76
C SER A 62 -1.86 -11.92 -7.49
N SER A 63 -2.93 -11.36 -6.94
CA SER A 63 -3.65 -10.22 -7.52
C SER A 63 -3.18 -8.84 -7.04
N GLY A 64 -2.23 -8.75 -6.10
CA GLY A 64 -1.72 -7.48 -5.59
C GLY A 64 -1.53 -7.46 -4.07
N PHE A 65 -1.91 -6.34 -3.45
CA PHE A 65 -1.61 -6.00 -2.06
C PHE A 65 -2.88 -5.66 -1.29
N ARG A 66 -2.99 -6.09 -0.03
CA ARG A 66 -4.09 -5.70 0.87
C ARG A 66 -3.61 -5.50 2.28
N MET A 67 -4.23 -4.59 3.02
CA MET A 67 -4.12 -4.55 4.47
C MET A 67 -5.10 -5.54 5.10
N GLN A 68 -4.66 -6.28 6.11
CA GLN A 68 -5.51 -7.18 6.87
C GLN A 68 -5.07 -7.27 8.34
N VAL A 69 -5.93 -7.81 9.20
CA VAL A 69 -5.54 -8.13 10.58
C VAL A 69 -4.55 -9.28 10.57
N LYS A 70 -3.51 -9.21 11.42
CA LYS A 70 -2.56 -10.32 11.59
C LYS A 70 -3.30 -11.58 12.05
N GLN A 71 -3.15 -12.68 11.34
CA GLN A 71 -3.80 -13.96 11.66
C GLN A 71 -3.24 -14.65 12.91
N SER A 72 -2.19 -14.10 13.52
CA SER A 72 -1.60 -14.63 14.76
C SER A 72 -2.37 -14.24 16.04
N PHE A 73 -3.57 -13.65 15.91
CA PHE A 73 -4.44 -13.22 17.00
C PHE A 73 -5.85 -13.79 16.86
#